data_AF-I3CQN3-F1
#
_entry.id   AF-I3CQN3-F1
#
_cell.length_a   1.000
_cell.length_b   1.000
_cell.length_c   1.000
_cell.angle_alpha   90.00
_cell.angle_beta   90.00
_cell.angle_gamma   90.00
#
_symmetry.space_group_name_H-M   'P 1'
#
loop_
_entity.id
_entity.type
_entity.pdbx_description
1 polymer ?
#
loop_
_entity_poly.entity_id
_entity_poly.type
_entity_poly.pdbx_seq_one_letter_code
_entity_poly.pdbx_strand_id
1 'polypeptide(L)' 'MRRHILALAGLSADRWECPIHSFTEAERLAMRHAVLRAITTYERALNAV' A
#
# COMPACT_ATOMS: atom_id res chain seq x y z
N MET A 1 -6.73 3.53 5.10
CA MET A 1 -5.59 3.69 4.17
C MET A 1 -4.58 2.54 4.23
N ARG A 2 -3.84 2.31 5.34
CA ARG A 2 -2.80 1.25 5.35
C ARG A 2 -3.32 -0.20 5.14
N ARG A 3 -4.54 -0.59 5.56
CA ARG A 3 -5.16 -1.89 5.18
C ARG A 3 -5.36 -2.04 3.67
N HIS A 4 -5.77 -0.97 3.01
CA HIS A 4 -5.93 -0.93 1.55
C HIS A 4 -4.58 -1.04 0.83
N ILE A 5 -3.54 -0.37 1.35
CA ILE A 5 -2.17 -0.50 0.82
C ILE A 5 -1.63 -1.92 1.00
N LEU A 6 -1.89 -2.59 2.13
CA LEU A 6 -1.52 -3.99 2.33
C LEU A 6 -2.17 -4.88 1.27
N ALA A 7 -3.48 -4.73 1.05
CA ALA A 7 -4.19 -5.49 0.02
C ALA A 7 -3.63 -5.22 -1.39
N LEU A 8 -3.35 -3.96 -1.74
CA LEU A 8 -2.74 -3.58 -3.03
C LEU A 8 -1.31 -4.13 -3.19
N ALA A 9 -0.58 -4.30 -2.08
CA ALA A 9 0.74 -4.91 -2.05
C ALA A 9 0.70 -6.45 -2.05
N GLY A 10 -0.49 -7.07 -2.10
CA GLY A 10 -0.66 -8.52 -2.03
C GLY A 10 -0.42 -9.12 -0.65
N LEU A 11 -0.48 -8.31 0.40
CA LEU A 11 -0.24 -8.72 1.79
C LEU A 11 -1.56 -8.97 2.51
N SER A 12 -1.57 -9.90 3.47
CA SER A 12 -2.73 -10.14 4.34
C SER A 12 -3.13 -8.87 5.10
N ALA A 13 -4.44 -8.63 5.23
CA ALA A 13 -4.98 -7.53 6.01
C ALA A 13 -4.66 -7.66 7.51
N ASP A 14 -4.47 -8.88 8.01
CA ASP A 14 -4.17 -9.17 9.42
C ASP A 14 -2.78 -8.64 9.83
N ARG A 15 -1.89 -8.44 8.85
CA ARG A 15 -0.58 -7.82 9.04
C ARG A 15 -0.65 -6.36 9.46
N TRP A 16 -1.84 -5.76 9.48
CA TRP A 16 -2.07 -4.39 9.95
C TRP A 16 -1.58 -4.17 11.39
N GLU A 17 -1.75 -5.15 12.27
CA GLU A 17 -1.39 -5.03 13.68
C GLU A 17 0.10 -5.30 13.93
N CYS A 18 0.80 -5.86 12.93
CA CYS A 18 2.20 -6.17 13.06
C CYS A 18 3.08 -4.90 13.08
N PRO A 19 4.15 -4.89 13.90
CA PRO A 19 5.13 -3.80 13.93
C PRO A 19 5.83 -3.61 12.58
N ILE A 20 6.26 -2.38 12.27
CA ILE A 20 6.87 -2.07 10.96
C ILE A 20 8.17 -2.84 10.66
N HIS A 21 8.94 -3.18 11.69
CA HIS A 21 10.17 -3.96 11.56
C HIS A 21 9.93 -5.44 11.22
N SER A 22 8.70 -5.94 11.37
CA SER A 22 8.34 -7.34 11.04
C SER A 22 8.19 -7.58 9.54
N PHE A 23 8.11 -6.51 8.74
CA PHE A 23 8.03 -6.58 7.29
C PHE A 23 9.40 -6.82 6.71
N THR A 24 9.52 -7.76 5.77
CA THR A 24 10.75 -7.96 5.00
C THR A 24 11.01 -6.78 4.06
N GLU A 25 12.21 -6.71 3.51
CA GLU A 25 12.55 -5.66 2.55
C GLU A 25 11.69 -5.74 1.27
N ALA A 26 11.44 -6.95 0.77
CA ALA A 26 10.57 -7.19 -0.38
C ALA A 26 9.14 -6.69 -0.12
N GLU A 27 8.60 -6.95 1.08
CA GLU A 27 7.26 -6.48 1.45
C GLU A 27 7.21 -4.97 1.60
N ARG A 28 8.25 -4.35 2.18
CA ARG A 28 8.37 -2.89 2.25
C ARG A 28 8.43 -2.28 0.85
N LEU A 29 9.13 -2.92 -0.10
CA LEU A 29 9.18 -2.47 -1.49
C LEU A 29 7.80 -2.58 -2.16
N ALA A 30 7.12 -3.72 -2.01
CA ALA A 30 5.76 -3.91 -2.52
C ALA A 30 4.77 -2.87 -1.98
N MET A 31 4.84 -2.57 -0.68
CA MET A 31 4.05 -1.52 -0.06
C MET A 31 4.34 -0.13 -0.63
N ARG A 32 5.62 0.22 -0.91
CA ARG A 32 5.98 1.49 -1.56
C ARG A 32 5.36 1.61 -2.95
N HIS A 33 5.46 0.57 -3.77
CA HIS A 33 4.84 0.54 -5.09
C HIS A 33 3.31 0.67 -5.01
N ALA A 34 2.68 -0.02 -4.06
CA ALA A 34 1.25 0.08 -3.82
C ALA A 34 0.81 1.50 -3.44
N VAL A 35 1.57 2.21 -2.60
CA VAL A 35 1.31 3.62 -2.26
C VAL A 35 1.40 4.52 -3.48
N LEU A 36 2.46 4.40 -4.28
CA LEU A 36 2.63 5.22 -5.49
C LEU A 36 1.50 5.01 -6.50
N ARG A 37 1.05 3.75 -6.65
CA ARG A 37 -0.11 3.42 -7.49
C ARG A 37 -1.41 4.01 -6.94
N ALA A 38 -1.60 3.99 -5.62
CA ALA A 38 -2.77 4.59 -5.00
C ALA A 38 -2.80 6.11 -5.23
N ILE A 39 -1.68 6.81 -4.99
CA ILE A 39 -1.56 8.26 -5.23
C ILE A 39 -1.91 8.60 -6.67
N THR A 40 -1.27 7.96 -7.64
CA THR A 40 -1.54 8.21 -9.07
C THR A 40 -3.00 7.92 -9.46
N THR A 41 -3.64 6.93 -8.82
CA THR A 41 -5.07 6.66 -9.03
C THR A 41 -5.95 7.79 -8.48
N TYR A 42 -5.66 8.28 -7.27
CA TYR A 42 -6.36 9.41 -6.68
C TYR A 42 -6.15 10.70 -7.47
N GLU A 43 -4.93 10.99 -7.89
CA GLU A 43 -4.62 12.14 -8.73
C GLU A 43 -5.41 12.09 -10.04
N ARG A 44 -5.50 10.94 -10.71
CA ARG A 44 -6.33 10.78 -11.91
C ARG A 44 -7.80 11.01 -11.61
N ALA A 45 -8.32 10.47 -10.51
CA ALA A 45 -9.72 10.65 -10.14
C ALA A 45 -10.05 12.12 -9.83
N LEU A 46 -9.15 12.85 -9.19
CA LEU A 46 -9.31 14.26 -8.86
C LEU A 46 -9.18 15.18 -10.10
N ASN A 47 -8.31 14.83 -11.04
CA ASN A 47 -8.06 15.61 -12.26
C ASN A 47 -8.92 15.19 -13.45
N ALA A 48 -9.81 14.20 -13.30
CA ALA A 48 -10.73 13.77 -14.36
C ALA A 48 -11.96 14.68 -14.51
N VAL A 49 -11.84 15.95 -14.11
CA VAL A 49 -12.86 17.00 -14.17
C VAL A 49 -12.67 17.84 -15.43
#